data_AF-A0A8T5RDL3-F1
#
_entry.id   AF-A0A8T5RDL3-F1
#
_cell.length_a   1.000
_cell.length_b   1.000
_cell.length_c   1.000
_cell.angle_alpha   90.00
_cell.angle_beta   90.00
_cell.angle_gamma   90.00
#
_symmetry.space_group_name_H-M   'P 1'
#
loop_
_entity.id
_entity.type
_entity.pdbx_description
1 polymer ?
#
loop_
_entity_poly.entity_id
_entity_poly.type
_entity_poly.pdbx_seq_one_letter_code
_entity_poly.pdbx_strand_id
1 'polypeptide(L)'
;MSQRININQELIFIILQYFLKMISDYSKDWINIIKFRLEKILKDNIISFWYPNVIDYEFGGYNLSYDIENKSISNGPKMIVSQARMLWFFSKIYKVKFKNKRFLRAADHGFTFLKEVM
;
A
#
# COMPACT_ATOMS: atom_id res chain seq x y z
N MET A 1 -48.31 7.15 37.18
CA MET A 1 -47.12 8.03 37.22
C MET A 1 -45.82 7.27 36.92
N SER A 2 -45.67 6.01 37.35
CA SER A 2 -44.50 5.15 37.06
C SER A 2 -44.30 4.79 35.57
N GLN A 3 -45.37 4.54 34.81
CA GLN A 3 -45.27 4.16 33.39
C GLN A 3 -44.63 5.24 32.49
N ARG A 4 -44.86 6.54 32.76
CA ARG A 4 -44.24 7.63 31.97
C ARG A 4 -42.73 7.76 32.20
N ILE A 5 -42.26 7.45 33.41
CA ILE A 5 -40.82 7.48 33.74
C ILE A 5 -40.09 6.36 32.99
N ASN A 6 -40.71 5.18 32.89
CA ASN A 6 -40.12 4.02 32.20
C ASN A 6 -40.01 4.24 30.68
N ILE A 7 -41.05 4.80 30.05
CA ILE A 7 -41.05 5.14 28.60
C ILE A 7 -39.94 6.16 28.27
N ASN A 8 -39.73 7.17 29.12
CA ASN A 8 -38.67 8.16 28.91
C ASN A 8 -37.27 7.53 29.00
N GLN A 9 -37.06 6.57 29.91
CA GLN A 9 -35.78 5.87 30.04
C GLN A 9 -35.50 4.92 28.85
N GLU A 10 -36.52 4.19 28.38
CA GLU A 10 -36.40 3.35 27.18
C GLU A 10 -36.09 4.18 25.93
N LEU A 11 -36.76 5.33 25.77
CA LEU A 11 -36.51 6.24 24.65
C LEU A 11 -35.08 6.81 24.68
N ILE A 12 -34.59 7.20 25.86
CA ILE A 12 -33.20 7.64 26.03
C ILE A 12 -32.22 6.53 25.67
N PHE A 13 -32.47 5.29 26.12
CA PHE A 13 -31.61 4.15 25.79
C PHE A 13 -31.57 3.88 24.28
N ILE A 14 -32.72 3.92 23.60
CA ILE A 14 -32.80 3.75 22.15
C ILE A 14 -32.02 4.84 21.43
N ILE A 15 -32.20 6.12 21.80
CA ILE A 15 -31.45 7.24 21.21
C ILE A 15 -29.95 7.08 21.41
N LEU A 16 -29.50 6.67 22.60
CA LEU A 16 -28.09 6.39 22.88
C LEU A 16 -27.53 5.27 22.01
N GLN A 17 -28.29 4.19 21.80
CA GLN A 17 -27.87 3.09 20.92
C GLN A 17 -27.74 3.54 19.46
N TYR A 18 -28.70 4.32 18.96
CA TYR A 18 -28.60 4.91 17.61
C TYR A 18 -27.41 5.85 17.48
N PHE A 19 -27.15 6.68 18.49
CA PHE A 19 -26.02 7.59 18.50
C PHE A 19 -24.67 6.85 18.52
N LEU A 20 -24.52 5.82 19.34
CA LEU A 20 -23.31 4.98 19.37
C LEU A 20 -23.08 4.26 18.05
N LYS A 21 -24.15 3.72 17.45
CA LYS A 21 -24.08 3.09 16.13
C LYS A 21 -23.64 4.09 15.07
N MET A 22 -24.22 5.29 15.07
CA MET A 22 -23.86 6.37 14.15
C MET A 22 -22.37 6.74 14.27
N ILE A 23 -21.83 6.86 15.50
CA ILE A 23 -20.39 7.11 15.71
C ILE A 23 -19.54 5.96 15.17
N SER A 24 -19.94 4.70 15.45
CA SER A 24 -19.21 3.54 14.94
C SER A 24 -19.20 3.50 13.41
N ASP A 25 -20.33 3.74 12.77
CA ASP A 25 -20.44 3.68 11.31
C ASP A 25 -19.65 4.82 10.65
N TYR A 26 -19.71 6.02 11.21
CA TYR A 26 -18.89 7.15 10.77
C TYR A 26 -17.37 6.83 10.85
N SER A 27 -16.92 6.20 11.93
CA SER A 27 -15.50 5.80 12.07
C SER A 27 -15.07 4.77 11.01
N LYS A 28 -15.95 3.80 10.68
CA LYS A 28 -15.69 2.79 9.64
C LYS A 28 -15.61 3.44 8.26
N ASP A 29 -16.49 4.40 7.98
CA ASP A 29 -16.51 5.13 6.71
C ASP A 29 -15.20 5.87 6.48
N TRP A 30 -14.67 6.56 7.51
CA TRP A 30 -13.36 7.23 7.41
C TRP A 30 -12.23 6.24 7.15
N ILE A 31 -12.20 5.11 7.85
CA ILE A 31 -11.19 4.07 7.63
C ILE A 31 -11.26 3.56 6.19
N ASN A 32 -12.46 3.33 5.66
CA ASN A 32 -12.66 2.88 4.28
C ASN A 32 -12.20 3.93 3.26
N ILE A 33 -12.50 5.21 3.50
CA ILE A 33 -12.04 6.32 2.65
C ILE A 33 -10.51 6.39 2.62
N ILE A 34 -9.86 6.31 3.79
CA ILE A 34 -8.39 6.36 3.89
C ILE A 34 -7.79 5.15 3.19
N LYS A 35 -8.32 3.94 3.45
CA LYS A 35 -7.86 2.70 2.81
C LYS A 35 -7.95 2.80 1.29
N PHE A 36 -9.08 3.29 0.76
CA PHE A 36 -9.28 3.49 -0.67
C PHE A 36 -8.25 4.49 -1.25
N ARG A 37 -8.02 5.63 -0.58
CA ARG A 37 -7.03 6.62 -1.02
C ARG A 37 -5.61 6.06 -1.02
N LEU A 38 -5.22 5.31 0.00
CA LEU A 38 -3.90 4.67 0.09
C LEU A 38 -3.71 3.61 -1.00
N GLU A 39 -4.73 2.80 -1.27
CA GLU A 39 -4.68 1.81 -2.36
C GLU A 39 -4.55 2.48 -3.73
N LYS A 40 -5.25 3.60 -3.94
CA LYS A 40 -5.13 4.40 -5.16
C LYS A 40 -3.72 4.97 -5.32
N ILE A 41 -3.15 5.59 -4.28
CA ILE A 41 -1.78 6.13 -4.32
C ILE A 41 -0.77 5.02 -4.59
N LEU A 42 -0.91 3.87 -3.94
CA LEU A 42 -0.03 2.73 -4.16
C LEU A 42 -0.06 2.27 -5.62
N LYS A 43 -1.26 2.10 -6.19
CA LYS A 43 -1.43 1.56 -7.55
C LYS A 43 -1.08 2.57 -8.63
N ASP A 44 -1.66 3.77 -8.53
CA ASP A 44 -1.69 4.73 -9.63
C ASP A 44 -0.48 5.68 -9.61
N ASN A 45 0.20 5.81 -8.46
CA ASN A 45 1.42 6.62 -8.35
C ASN A 45 2.66 5.77 -8.09
N ILE A 46 2.72 5.01 -6.98
CA ILE A 46 3.97 4.36 -6.56
C ILE A 46 4.33 3.20 -7.49
N ILE A 47 3.40 2.27 -7.73
CA ILE A 47 3.65 1.11 -8.58
C ILE A 47 3.79 1.53 -10.04
N SER A 48 2.99 2.48 -10.53
CA SER A 48 3.07 2.96 -11.91
C SER A 48 4.39 3.68 -12.21
N PHE A 49 4.95 4.38 -11.22
CA PHE A 49 6.23 5.06 -11.33
C PHE A 49 7.39 4.06 -11.44
N TRP A 50 7.48 3.14 -10.47
CA TRP A 50 8.61 2.21 -10.41
C TRP A 50 8.47 1.07 -11.41
N TYR A 51 7.31 0.46 -11.56
CA TYR A 51 7.15 -0.71 -12.44
C TYR A 51 6.59 -0.30 -13.81
N PRO A 52 7.18 -0.77 -14.93
CA PRO A 52 8.29 -1.73 -15.02
C PRO A 52 9.69 -1.08 -15.06
N ASN A 53 9.77 0.24 -15.17
CA ASN A 53 10.98 0.97 -15.58
C ASN A 53 12.16 0.86 -14.59
N VAL A 54 11.89 0.57 -13.32
CA VAL A 54 12.92 0.37 -12.29
C VAL A 54 13.71 -0.92 -12.53
N ILE A 55 13.19 -1.88 -13.28
CA ILE A 55 13.86 -3.17 -13.50
C ILE A 55 14.97 -2.96 -14.52
N ASP A 56 16.21 -3.22 -14.12
CA ASP A 56 17.37 -3.07 -14.98
C ASP A 56 17.72 -4.42 -15.63
N TYR A 57 17.24 -4.62 -16.85
CA TYR A 57 17.51 -5.85 -17.60
C TYR A 57 18.90 -5.87 -18.24
N GLU A 58 19.63 -4.75 -18.27
CA GLU A 58 20.95 -4.65 -18.89
C GLU A 58 22.05 -5.06 -17.89
N PHE A 59 22.01 -4.50 -16.68
CA PHE A 59 23.02 -4.73 -15.65
C PHE A 59 22.49 -5.50 -14.44
N GLY A 60 21.21 -5.86 -14.43
CA GLY A 60 20.56 -6.58 -13.34
C GLY A 60 20.15 -5.69 -12.16
N GLY A 61 19.25 -6.21 -11.34
CA GLY A 61 18.71 -5.50 -10.18
C GLY A 61 17.79 -4.36 -10.59
N TYR A 62 17.92 -3.23 -9.90
CA TYR A 62 16.99 -2.11 -10.03
C TYR A 62 17.74 -0.80 -10.31
N ASN A 63 17.25 0.02 -11.24
CA ASN A 63 17.72 1.38 -11.46
C ASN A 63 16.83 2.36 -10.67
N LEU A 64 17.37 2.92 -9.58
CA LEU A 64 16.70 3.93 -8.75
C LEU A 64 17.28 5.33 -8.95
N SER A 65 18.21 5.50 -9.89
CA SER A 65 18.85 6.78 -10.16
C SER A 65 17.99 7.55 -11.15
N TYR A 66 17.34 8.61 -10.67
CA TYR A 66 16.52 9.52 -11.48
C TYR A 66 16.98 10.96 -11.24
N ASP A 67 16.93 11.78 -12.28
CA ASP A 67 17.14 13.22 -12.17
C ASP A 67 15.87 13.95 -11.72
N ILE A 68 15.97 15.27 -11.55
CA ILE A 68 14.83 16.12 -11.12
C ILE A 68 13.73 16.22 -12.18
N GLU A 69 14.03 15.89 -13.44
CA GLU A 69 13.07 15.81 -14.55
C GLU A 69 12.47 14.41 -14.70
N ASN A 70 12.74 13.51 -13.74
CA ASN A 70 12.28 12.12 -13.73
C ASN A 70 12.82 11.27 -14.89
N LYS A 71 14.01 11.59 -15.40
CA LYS A 71 14.72 10.74 -16.36
C LYS A 71 15.63 9.78 -15.60
N SER A 72 15.59 8.52 -15.99
CA SER A 72 16.49 7.51 -15.45
C SER A 72 17.92 7.82 -15.87
N ILE A 73 18.82 7.89 -14.90
CA ILE A 73 20.26 7.99 -15.13
C ILE A 73 20.75 6.56 -15.36
N SER A 74 21.22 6.27 -16.57
CA SER A 74 21.79 4.97 -16.90
C SER A 74 23.07 4.74 -16.10
N ASN A 75 23.31 3.49 -15.69
CA ASN A 75 24.54 3.08 -15.00
C ASN A 75 24.83 3.84 -13.68
N GLY A 76 23.79 4.33 -13.00
CA GLY A 76 23.92 4.90 -11.66
C GLY A 76 24.32 3.85 -10.61
N PRO A 77 24.88 4.26 -9.46
CA PRO A 77 25.34 3.33 -8.43
C PRO A 77 24.18 2.51 -7.84
N LYS A 78 24.35 1.18 -7.77
CA LYS A 78 23.39 0.26 -7.16
C LYS A 78 23.72 0.05 -5.68
N MET A 79 22.98 0.73 -4.81
CA MET A 79 23.15 0.59 -3.35
C MET A 79 22.43 -0.64 -2.81
N ILE A 80 23.13 -1.50 -2.05
CA ILE A 80 22.62 -2.75 -1.49
C ILE A 80 21.29 -2.60 -0.74
N VAL A 81 21.16 -1.55 0.09
CA VAL A 81 19.93 -1.30 0.87
C VAL A 81 18.73 -1.03 -0.04
N SER A 82 18.92 -0.23 -1.08
CA SER A 82 17.87 0.10 -2.05
C SER A 82 17.43 -1.13 -2.84
N GLN A 83 18.39 -1.95 -3.28
CA GLN A 83 18.10 -3.20 -3.98
C GLN A 83 17.29 -4.17 -3.10
N ALA A 84 17.71 -4.38 -1.85
CA ALA A 84 17.00 -5.23 -0.89
C ALA A 84 15.59 -4.73 -0.58
N ARG A 85 15.40 -3.42 -0.43
CA ARG A 85 14.07 -2.82 -0.22
C ARG A 85 13.14 -3.03 -1.42
N MET A 86 13.68 -2.98 -2.64
CA MET A 86 12.87 -3.15 -3.85
C MET A 86 12.50 -4.61 -4.09
N LEU A 87 13.41 -5.55 -3.79
CA LEU A 87 13.09 -6.97 -3.67
C LEU A 87 11.94 -7.20 -2.68
N TRP A 88 12.05 -6.65 -1.47
CA TRP A 88 11.00 -6.77 -0.45
C TRP A 88 9.68 -6.18 -0.93
N PHE A 89 9.71 -5.01 -1.58
CA PHE A 89 8.53 -4.32 -2.09
C PHE A 89 7.77 -5.17 -3.11
N PHE A 90 8.45 -5.69 -4.14
CA PHE A 90 7.83 -6.56 -5.14
C PHE A 90 7.32 -7.87 -4.54
N SER A 91 8.07 -8.47 -3.60
CA SER A 91 7.67 -9.67 -2.87
C SER A 91 6.38 -9.44 -2.07
N LYS A 92 6.27 -8.31 -1.37
CA LYS A 92 5.08 -7.95 -0.59
C LYS A 92 3.87 -7.64 -1.46
N ILE A 93 4.06 -6.92 -2.56
CA ILE A 93 2.98 -6.62 -3.52
C ILE A 93 2.40 -7.92 -4.09
N TYR A 94 3.26 -8.86 -4.49
CA TYR A 94 2.82 -10.17 -4.98
C TYR A 94 2.03 -10.93 -3.91
N LYS A 95 2.58 -11.03 -2.70
CA LYS A 95 1.97 -11.83 -1.61
C LYS A 95 0.65 -11.26 -1.11
N VAL A 96 0.53 -9.94 -0.98
CA VAL A 96 -0.55 -9.30 -0.21
C VAL A 96 -1.65 -8.69 -1.08
N LYS A 97 -1.32 -8.14 -2.25
CA LYS A 97 -2.28 -7.31 -3.01
C LYS A 97 -2.78 -7.95 -4.30
N PHE A 98 -1.89 -8.33 -5.21
CA PHE A 98 -2.31 -8.63 -6.59
C PHE A 98 -2.14 -10.08 -7.01
N LYS A 99 -1.32 -10.89 -6.32
CA LYS A 99 -0.89 -12.24 -6.75
C LYS A 99 -0.49 -12.32 -8.25
N ASN A 100 -0.08 -11.18 -8.82
CA ASN A 100 0.21 -11.06 -10.23
C ASN A 100 1.67 -11.48 -10.45
N LYS A 101 1.86 -12.51 -11.28
CA LYS A 101 3.18 -13.12 -11.58
C LYS A 101 4.22 -12.12 -12.08
N ARG A 102 3.82 -10.94 -12.59
CA ARG A 102 4.76 -9.89 -13.00
C ARG A 102 5.59 -9.34 -11.83
N PHE A 103 4.97 -9.20 -10.65
CA PHE A 103 5.67 -8.73 -9.46
C PHE A 103 6.53 -9.82 -8.83
N LEU A 104 6.13 -11.09 -8.95
CA LEU A 104 7.00 -12.20 -8.59
C LEU A 104 8.25 -12.21 -9.47
N ARG A 105 8.10 -12.09 -10.79
CA ARG A 105 9.26 -12.00 -11.71
C ARG A 105 10.17 -10.81 -11.42
N ALA A 106 9.60 -9.66 -11.06
CA ALA A 106 10.39 -8.50 -10.64
C ALA A 106 11.17 -8.78 -9.35
N ALA A 107 10.55 -9.44 -8.37
CA ALA A 107 11.22 -9.87 -7.14
C ALA A 107 12.33 -10.89 -7.43
N ASP A 108 12.05 -11.93 -8.22
CA ASP A 108 13.02 -12.95 -8.60
C ASP A 108 14.25 -12.32 -9.28
N HIS A 109 14.04 -11.36 -10.18
CA HIS A 109 15.13 -10.61 -10.83
C HIS A 109 16.05 -9.93 -9.82
N GLY A 110 15.50 -9.19 -8.85
CA GLY A 110 16.32 -8.55 -7.82
C GLY A 110 16.95 -9.53 -6.83
N PHE A 111 16.29 -10.66 -6.55
CA PHE A 111 16.88 -11.72 -5.72
C PHE A 111 18.10 -12.33 -6.37
N THR A 112 18.01 -12.68 -7.66
CA THR A 112 19.15 -13.19 -8.44
C THR A 112 20.30 -12.18 -8.41
N PHE A 113 20.03 -10.90 -8.67
CA PHE A 113 21.05 -9.86 -8.63
C PHE A 113 21.73 -9.74 -7.26
N LEU A 114 20.95 -9.73 -6.18
CA LEU A 114 21.48 -9.66 -4.81
C LEU A 114 22.31 -10.89 -4.42
N LYS A 115 22.01 -12.05 -4.98
CA LYS A 115 22.71 -13.30 -4.66
C LYS A 115 24.00 -13.47 -5.45
N GLU A 116 23.99 -13.02 -6.71
CA GLU A 116 25.03 -13.36 -7.68
C GLU A 116 26.01 -12.22 -7.97
N VAL A 117 25.60 -10.97 -7.72
CA VAL A 117 26.40 -9.77 -8.07
C VAL A 117 26.79 -8.95 -6.85
N MET A 118 25.93 -8.87 -5.83
CA MET A 118 26.19 -8.10 -4.62
C MET A 118 26.76 -8.98 -3.50
#